data_AF-A0A060CS65-F1
#
_entry.id   AF-A0A060CS65-F1
#
_cell.length_a   1.000
_cell.length_b   1.000
_cell.length_c   1.000
_cell.angle_alpha   90.00
_cell.angle_beta   90.00
_cell.angle_gamma   90.00
#
_symmetry.space_group_name_H-M   'P 1'
#
loop_
_entity.id
_entity.type
_entity.pdbx_description
1 polymer ?
#
loop_
_entity_poly.entity_id
_entity_poly.type
_entity_poly.pdbx_seq_one_letter_code
_entity_poly.pdbx_strand_id
1 'polypeptide(L)'
;CSPTTTSYATAPAWAADCASRAAALLMLALPGSAYVYQGEELGLPEVTELPDAVREDPSFFRDNGQEGLRDGCRVPLPWEQRGGSFGFGSGGSWLPQPEDWGELSVAAQSGRPDSTLELYRTALRLRREHPGLGAGESVEWLPAPDGVLAFRRGGFVCTVNTREEAAELP
;
A
#
# COMPACT_ATOMS: atom_id res chain seq x y z
N CYS A 1 -0.88 -1.19 31.84
CA CYS A 1 -1.28 -2.60 31.62
C CYS A 1 -2.71 -2.66 31.12
N SER A 2 -2.88 -2.82 29.81
CA SER A 2 -3.71 -3.87 29.21
C SER A 2 -3.25 -4.02 27.77
N PRO A 3 -2.99 -5.26 27.30
CA PRO A 3 -2.56 -5.50 25.93
C PRO A 3 -3.83 -5.58 25.07
N THR A 4 -4.06 -4.58 24.24
CA THR A 4 -5.05 -4.72 23.18
C THR A 4 -4.27 -4.95 21.90
N THR A 5 -4.42 -6.15 21.35
CA THR A 5 -4.08 -6.44 19.96
C THR A 5 -4.85 -5.47 19.08
N THR A 6 -4.19 -4.41 18.61
CA THR A 6 -4.73 -3.56 17.56
C THR A 6 -4.64 -4.36 16.28
N SER A 7 -5.77 -4.93 15.85
CA SER A 7 -5.93 -5.25 14.45
C SER A 7 -5.91 -3.93 13.67
N TYR A 8 -5.40 -3.93 12.44
CA TYR A 8 -5.39 -2.77 11.55
C TYR A 8 -6.79 -2.14 11.32
N ALA A 9 -7.87 -2.78 11.79
CA ALA A 9 -9.26 -2.37 11.65
C ALA A 9 -9.68 -1.18 12.53
N THR A 10 -8.91 -0.76 13.55
CA THR A 10 -9.33 0.31 14.48
C THR A 10 -8.51 1.60 14.42
N ALA A 11 -7.45 1.65 13.61
CA ALA A 11 -6.68 2.86 13.42
C ALA A 11 -7.47 3.86 12.55
N PRO A 12 -7.39 5.19 12.80
CA PRO A 12 -8.01 6.16 11.90
C PRO A 12 -7.41 6.03 10.49
N ALA A 13 -8.22 6.26 9.45
CA ALA A 13 -7.82 6.03 8.06
C ALA A 13 -6.50 6.72 7.66
N TRP A 14 -6.21 7.90 8.22
CA TRP A 14 -4.94 8.62 7.97
C TRP A 14 -3.71 7.88 8.53
N ALA A 15 -3.85 7.15 9.63
CA ALA A 15 -2.75 6.39 10.23
C ALA A 15 -2.44 5.15 9.40
N ALA A 16 -3.47 4.49 8.86
CA ALA A 16 -3.32 3.40 7.90
C ALA A 16 -2.64 3.87 6.60
N ASP A 17 -3.05 5.04 6.07
CA ASP A 17 -2.41 5.66 4.89
C ASP A 17 -0.95 6.05 5.15
N CYS A 18 -0.65 6.63 6.31
CA CYS A 18 0.74 6.94 6.67
C CYS A 18 1.60 5.67 6.81
N ALA A 19 1.05 4.61 7.42
CA ALA A 19 1.75 3.33 7.56
C ALA A 19 2.00 2.65 6.20
N SER A 20 1.03 2.66 5.28
CA SER A 20 1.18 2.07 3.95
C SER A 20 2.24 2.82 3.13
N ARG A 21 2.22 4.15 3.14
CA ARG A 21 3.25 4.99 2.50
C ARG A 21 4.64 4.75 3.08
N ALA A 22 4.76 4.65 4.39
CA ALA A 22 6.02 4.37 5.06
C ALA A 22 6.57 2.97 4.68
N ALA A 23 5.71 1.95 4.64
CA ALA A 23 6.07 0.61 4.21
C ALA A 23 6.50 0.56 2.72
N ALA A 24 5.82 1.30 1.86
CA ALA A 24 6.18 1.44 0.45
C ALA A 24 7.59 2.04 0.27
N LEU A 25 7.87 3.15 0.97
CA LEU A 25 9.18 3.81 0.94
C LEU A 25 10.28 2.91 1.50
N LEU A 26 9.99 2.16 2.57
CA LEU A 26 10.91 1.15 3.11
C LEU A 26 11.27 0.10 2.05
N MET A 27 10.26 -0.52 1.44
CA MET A 27 10.42 -1.55 0.40
C MET A 27 11.21 -1.00 -0.79
N LEU A 28 10.89 0.22 -1.24
CA LEU A 28 11.60 0.92 -2.31
C LEU A 28 12.99 1.45 -1.90
N ALA A 29 13.36 1.43 -0.62
CA ALA A 29 14.69 1.78 -0.14
C ALA A 29 15.59 0.54 0.07
N LEU A 30 15.02 -0.66 0.17
CA LEU A 30 15.77 -1.91 0.31
C LEU A 30 16.47 -2.32 -1.01
N PRO A 31 17.56 -3.11 -0.91
CA PRO A 31 18.29 -3.63 -2.06
C PRO A 31 17.46 -4.66 -2.83
N GLY A 32 17.66 -4.72 -4.15
CA GLY A 32 17.07 -5.74 -5.02
C GLY A 32 15.94 -5.24 -5.90
N SER A 33 15.19 -6.16 -6.49
CA SER A 33 14.02 -5.83 -7.31
C SER A 33 12.83 -5.47 -6.42
N ALA A 34 12.03 -4.51 -6.86
CA ALA A 34 10.77 -4.16 -6.22
C ALA A 34 9.61 -4.63 -7.11
N TYR A 35 8.59 -5.20 -6.49
CA TYR A 35 7.34 -5.55 -7.13
C TYR A 35 6.25 -4.68 -6.49
N VAL A 36 5.52 -3.95 -7.32
CA VAL A 36 4.39 -3.12 -6.90
C VAL A 36 3.14 -3.80 -7.42
N TYR A 37 2.19 -4.12 -6.53
CA TYR A 37 0.92 -4.68 -6.94
C TYR A 37 -0.02 -3.58 -7.41
N GLN A 38 -0.86 -3.88 -8.40
CA GLN A 38 -1.76 -2.91 -9.00
C GLN A 38 -2.73 -2.35 -7.93
N GLY A 39 -2.81 -1.03 -7.79
CA GLY A 39 -3.64 -0.36 -6.79
C GLY A 39 -2.94 -0.09 -5.45
N GLU A 40 -1.79 -0.72 -5.18
CA GLU A 40 -0.96 -0.39 -4.02
C GLU A 40 -0.46 1.06 -4.11
N GLU A 41 -0.12 1.53 -5.32
CA GLU A 41 0.29 2.90 -5.60
C GLU A 41 -0.83 3.92 -5.40
N LEU A 42 -2.08 3.46 -5.33
CA LEU A 42 -3.25 4.29 -5.02
C LEU A 42 -3.61 4.20 -3.52
N GLY A 43 -2.93 3.36 -2.74
CA GLY A 43 -3.27 3.10 -1.34
C GLY A 43 -4.62 2.40 -1.17
N LEU A 44 -5.03 1.56 -2.13
CA LEU A 44 -6.30 0.86 -2.04
C LEU A 44 -6.29 -0.13 -0.86
N PRO A 45 -7.29 -0.09 0.03
CA PRO A 45 -7.44 -1.07 1.09
C PRO A 45 -7.90 -2.41 0.52
N GLU A 46 -7.57 -3.50 1.22
CA GLU A 46 -8.14 -4.82 0.95
C GLU A 46 -9.66 -4.79 1.11
N VAL A 47 -10.41 -5.30 0.13
CA VAL A 47 -11.86 -5.44 0.25
C VAL A 47 -12.20 -6.74 0.96
N THR A 48 -12.40 -6.68 2.28
CA THR A 48 -12.69 -7.87 3.09
C THR A 48 -14.15 -8.32 2.96
N GLU A 49 -15.08 -7.37 2.82
CA GLU A 49 -16.52 -7.56 2.89
C GLU A 49 -17.20 -7.78 1.51
N LEU A 50 -16.56 -8.54 0.61
CA LEU A 50 -17.22 -8.96 -0.63
C LEU A 50 -18.32 -10.00 -0.34
N PRO A 51 -19.57 -9.79 -0.81
CA PRO A 51 -20.64 -10.76 -0.66
C PRO A 51 -20.29 -12.12 -1.27
N ASP A 52 -20.65 -13.21 -0.59
CA ASP A 52 -20.37 -14.58 -1.07
C ASP A 52 -20.89 -14.84 -2.49
N ALA A 53 -22.02 -14.22 -2.85
CA ALA A 53 -22.66 -14.39 -4.15
C ALA A 53 -21.88 -13.80 -5.34
N VAL A 54 -20.89 -12.93 -5.08
CA VAL A 54 -20.04 -12.32 -6.12
C VAL A 54 -18.61 -12.86 -6.09
N ARG A 55 -18.29 -13.81 -5.19
CA ARG A 55 -16.97 -14.44 -5.14
C ARG A 55 -16.76 -15.28 -6.40
N GLU A 56 -15.59 -15.17 -7.00
CA GLU A 56 -15.22 -15.86 -8.23
C GLU A 56 -14.02 -16.79 -8.02
N ASP A 57 -13.30 -16.62 -6.91
CA ASP A 57 -12.07 -17.36 -6.66
C ASP A 57 -12.33 -18.85 -6.36
N PRO A 58 -11.78 -19.80 -7.15
CA PRO A 58 -12.04 -21.24 -6.94
C PRO A 58 -11.66 -21.76 -5.55
N SER A 59 -10.69 -21.15 -4.85
CA SER A 59 -10.36 -21.58 -3.47
C SER A 59 -11.45 -21.23 -2.47
N PHE A 60 -12.19 -20.13 -2.67
CA PHE A 60 -13.33 -19.79 -1.81
C PHE A 60 -14.34 -20.96 -1.74
N PHE A 61 -14.63 -21.57 -2.89
CA PHE A 61 -15.55 -22.71 -2.99
C PHE A 61 -14.98 -24.04 -2.49
N ARG A 62 -13.65 -24.21 -2.49
CA ARG A 62 -13.01 -25.46 -2.01
C ARG A 62 -12.89 -25.52 -0.49
N ASP A 63 -12.60 -24.39 0.15
CA ASP A 63 -12.25 -24.34 1.57
C ASP A 63 -13.44 -23.91 2.45
N ASN A 64 -14.69 -24.08 1.97
CA ASN A 64 -15.91 -23.63 2.63
C ASN A 64 -15.83 -22.17 3.13
N GLY A 65 -15.22 -21.29 2.32
CA GLY A 65 -15.10 -19.86 2.61
C GLY A 65 -14.04 -19.48 3.66
N GLN A 66 -13.23 -20.41 4.19
CA GLN A 66 -12.32 -20.10 5.31
C GLN A 66 -10.99 -19.43 4.89
N GLU A 67 -10.52 -19.60 3.65
CA GLU A 67 -9.21 -19.07 3.20
C GLU A 67 -9.26 -18.30 1.85
N GLY A 68 -10.46 -18.10 1.28
CA GLY A 68 -10.67 -17.60 -0.08
C GLY A 68 -10.79 -16.08 -0.25
N LEU A 69 -9.98 -15.28 0.42
CA LEU A 69 -10.10 -13.81 0.37
C LEU A 69 -9.39 -13.13 -0.80
N ARG A 70 -8.84 -13.90 -1.76
CA ARG A 70 -8.06 -13.34 -2.88
C ARG A 70 -8.88 -12.49 -3.86
N ASP A 71 -10.21 -12.59 -3.83
CA ASP A 71 -11.04 -11.68 -4.64
C ASP A 71 -10.97 -10.23 -4.12
N GLY A 72 -10.69 -10.01 -2.84
CA GLY A 72 -10.62 -8.66 -2.26
C GLY A 72 -9.54 -7.81 -2.91
N CYS A 73 -8.34 -8.35 -3.11
CA CYS A 73 -7.26 -7.70 -3.83
C CYS A 73 -7.44 -7.66 -5.36
N ARG A 74 -8.47 -8.31 -5.91
CA ARG A 74 -8.75 -8.36 -7.36
C ARG A 74 -9.86 -7.42 -7.81
N VAL A 75 -10.48 -6.69 -6.88
CA VAL A 75 -11.50 -5.70 -7.19
C VAL A 75 -10.95 -4.72 -8.24
N PRO A 76 -11.65 -4.49 -9.37
CA PRO A 76 -11.13 -3.68 -10.46
C PRO A 76 -10.76 -2.26 -10.05
N LEU A 77 -9.65 -1.75 -10.58
CA LEU A 77 -9.09 -0.45 -10.19
C LEU A 77 -10.01 0.73 -10.53
N PRO A 78 -10.07 1.74 -9.66
CA PRO A 78 -10.76 3.00 -9.93
C PRO A 78 -9.87 3.94 -10.77
N TRP A 79 -10.26 4.20 -12.00
CA TRP A 79 -9.58 5.15 -12.90
C TRP A 79 -10.13 6.57 -12.77
N GLU A 80 -11.45 6.69 -12.63
CA GLU A 80 -12.21 7.93 -12.56
C GLU A 80 -12.89 8.09 -11.20
N GLN A 81 -13.17 9.31 -10.77
CA GLN A 81 -13.88 9.55 -9.50
C GLN A 81 -15.35 9.10 -9.52
N ARG A 82 -15.94 8.97 -10.71
CA ARG A 82 -17.38 8.74 -10.89
C ARG A 82 -17.64 7.76 -12.03
N GLY A 83 -18.88 7.26 -12.08
CA GLY A 83 -19.35 6.28 -13.06
C GLY A 83 -19.56 4.89 -12.43
N GLY A 84 -20.28 4.01 -13.12
CA GLY A 84 -20.73 2.72 -12.55
C GLY A 84 -19.65 1.71 -12.19
N SER A 85 -18.39 1.96 -12.56
CA SER A 85 -17.21 1.16 -12.21
C SER A 85 -15.95 2.03 -12.11
N PHE A 86 -16.12 3.30 -11.72
CA PHE A 86 -15.03 4.28 -11.62
C PHE A 86 -14.13 4.28 -12.87
N GLY A 87 -14.73 4.23 -14.06
CA GLY A 87 -13.99 4.25 -15.33
C GLY A 87 -13.31 2.94 -15.72
N PHE A 88 -13.49 1.82 -15.00
CA PHE A 88 -12.94 0.51 -15.40
C PHE A 88 -13.54 0.00 -16.72
N GLY A 89 -14.83 0.21 -16.93
CA GLY A 89 -15.50 -0.18 -18.16
C GLY A 89 -16.97 0.21 -18.21
N SER A 90 -17.52 0.38 -19.41
CA SER A 90 -18.92 0.79 -19.61
C SER A 90 -19.94 -0.26 -19.18
N GLY A 91 -19.55 -1.53 -19.07
CA GLY A 91 -20.38 -2.65 -18.64
C GLY A 91 -20.38 -2.92 -17.13
N GLY A 92 -19.77 -2.04 -16.31
CA GLY A 92 -19.54 -2.30 -14.89
C GLY A 92 -18.23 -3.04 -14.63
N SER A 93 -18.07 -3.54 -13.41
CA SER A 93 -16.93 -4.35 -12.95
C SER A 93 -17.39 -5.76 -12.59
N TRP A 94 -16.51 -6.76 -12.78
CA TRP A 94 -16.84 -8.16 -12.48
C TRP A 94 -16.85 -8.46 -10.97
N LEU A 95 -16.16 -7.63 -10.17
CA LEU A 95 -16.35 -7.53 -8.72
C LEU A 95 -16.82 -6.12 -8.36
N PRO A 96 -17.68 -5.96 -7.34
CA PRO A 96 -18.13 -4.65 -6.89
C PRO A 96 -16.98 -3.84 -6.29
N GLN A 97 -16.88 -2.58 -6.69
CA GLN A 97 -15.95 -1.62 -6.11
C GLN A 97 -16.61 -0.93 -4.89
N PRO A 98 -15.89 -0.74 -3.78
CA PRO A 98 -16.38 0.08 -2.66
C PRO A 98 -16.75 1.51 -3.09
N GLU A 99 -17.82 2.07 -2.52
CA GLU A 99 -18.38 3.36 -2.96
C GLU A 99 -17.41 4.56 -2.78
N ASP A 100 -16.47 4.44 -1.85
CA ASP A 100 -15.49 5.48 -1.52
C ASP A 100 -14.22 5.44 -2.38
N TRP A 101 -14.04 4.42 -3.23
CA TRP A 101 -12.85 4.26 -4.07
C TRP A 101 -12.70 5.34 -5.15
N GLY A 102 -13.77 6.07 -5.47
CA GLY A 102 -13.69 7.22 -6.37
C GLY A 102 -12.64 8.25 -5.92
N GLU A 103 -12.53 8.51 -4.62
CA GLU A 103 -11.55 9.45 -4.06
C GLU A 103 -10.12 8.91 -4.06
N LEU A 104 -9.96 7.59 -4.17
CA LEU A 104 -8.67 6.92 -4.33
C LEU A 104 -8.30 6.70 -5.80
N SER A 105 -9.16 7.11 -6.75
CA SER A 105 -8.96 6.88 -8.17
C SER A 105 -7.69 7.54 -8.74
N VAL A 106 -7.22 7.01 -9.87
CA VAL A 106 -6.11 7.61 -10.62
C VAL A 106 -6.40 9.08 -10.95
N ALA A 107 -7.62 9.41 -11.37
CA ALA A 107 -8.05 10.77 -11.66
C ALA A 107 -8.05 11.68 -10.42
N ALA A 108 -8.43 11.17 -9.24
CA ALA A 108 -8.39 11.93 -7.99
C ALA A 108 -6.96 12.24 -7.55
N GLN A 109 -6.03 11.30 -7.72
CA GLN A 109 -4.68 11.40 -7.19
C GLN A 109 -3.65 12.03 -8.15
N SER A 110 -3.90 11.99 -9.46
CA SER A 110 -2.94 12.47 -10.46
C SER A 110 -2.66 13.96 -10.32
N GLY A 111 -1.38 14.34 -10.23
CA GLY A 111 -0.96 15.73 -10.10
C GLY A 111 -1.17 16.35 -8.72
N ARG A 112 -1.70 15.60 -7.75
CA ARG A 112 -1.80 16.02 -6.35
C ARG A 112 -0.51 15.67 -5.60
N PRO A 113 0.31 16.65 -5.17
CA PRO A 113 1.62 16.36 -4.57
C PRO A 113 1.58 15.53 -3.28
N ASP A 114 0.45 15.54 -2.59
CA ASP A 114 0.20 14.83 -1.33
C ASP A 114 -0.44 13.45 -1.52
N SER A 115 -0.69 13.00 -2.75
CA SER A 115 -1.31 11.71 -3.03
C SER A 115 -0.32 10.55 -2.95
N THR A 116 -0.84 9.35 -2.66
CA THR A 116 -0.05 8.11 -2.67
C THR A 116 0.53 7.85 -4.06
N LEU A 117 -0.24 8.14 -5.12
CA LEU A 117 0.22 7.97 -6.50
C LEU A 117 1.46 8.82 -6.81
N GLU A 118 1.46 10.11 -6.45
CA GLU A 118 2.61 10.98 -6.67
C GLU A 118 3.79 10.65 -5.75
N LEU A 119 3.53 10.10 -4.55
CA LEU A 119 4.57 9.53 -3.68
C LEU A 119 5.27 8.35 -4.37
N TYR A 120 4.53 7.38 -4.92
CA TYR A 120 5.13 6.25 -5.66
C TYR A 120 5.91 6.71 -6.90
N ARG A 121 5.33 7.62 -7.69
CA ARG A 121 6.01 8.20 -8.87
C ARG A 121 7.34 8.86 -8.47
N THR A 122 7.32 9.65 -7.39
CA THR A 122 8.51 10.33 -6.87
C THR A 122 9.53 9.33 -6.34
N ALA A 123 9.11 8.35 -5.52
CA ALA A 123 9.99 7.35 -4.94
C ALA A 123 10.66 6.48 -6.02
N LEU A 124 9.92 6.03 -7.03
CA LEU A 124 10.46 5.26 -8.14
C LEU A 124 11.41 6.08 -9.01
N ARG A 125 11.11 7.37 -9.25
CA ARG A 125 12.02 8.29 -9.94
C ARG A 125 13.33 8.44 -9.16
N LEU A 126 13.26 8.71 -7.85
CA LEU A 126 14.44 8.83 -6.99
C LEU A 126 15.24 7.52 -6.94
N ARG A 127 14.57 6.36 -6.81
CA ARG A 127 15.22 5.04 -6.85
C ARG A 127 16.00 4.82 -8.15
N ARG A 128 15.50 5.34 -9.28
CA ARG A 128 16.19 5.26 -10.59
C ARG A 128 17.35 6.25 -10.72
N GLU A 129 17.22 7.43 -10.15
CA GLU A 129 18.19 8.53 -10.28
C GLU A 129 19.38 8.41 -9.31
N HIS A 130 19.21 7.71 -8.18
CA HIS A 130 20.25 7.53 -7.17
C HIS A 130 20.95 6.17 -7.30
N PRO A 131 22.24 6.12 -7.68
CA PRO A 131 22.98 4.85 -7.86
C PRO A 131 23.07 3.98 -6.60
N GLY A 132 22.90 4.58 -5.40
CA GLY A 132 22.86 3.84 -4.13
C GLY A 132 21.56 3.09 -3.87
N LEU A 133 20.51 3.36 -4.65
CA LEU A 133 19.22 2.67 -4.61
C LEU A 133 19.11 1.70 -5.79
N GLY A 134 18.20 0.71 -5.72
CA GLY A 134 18.11 -0.37 -6.72
C GLY A 134 18.87 -1.64 -6.31
N ALA A 135 19.55 -2.28 -7.27
CA ALA A 135 20.15 -3.62 -7.15
C ALA A 135 21.43 -3.71 -6.29
N GLY A 136 21.92 -2.59 -5.72
CA GLY A 136 23.13 -2.58 -4.89
C GLY A 136 23.07 -3.57 -3.72
N GLU A 137 24.22 -4.08 -3.30
CA GLU A 137 24.30 -5.35 -2.54
C GLU A 137 24.38 -5.21 -1.03
N SER A 138 24.74 -4.03 -0.50
CA SER A 138 24.97 -3.86 0.95
C SER A 138 23.93 -2.98 1.63
N VAL A 139 23.61 -3.36 2.86
CA VAL A 139 22.80 -2.62 3.82
C VAL A 139 23.57 -2.63 5.14
N GLU A 140 23.80 -1.45 5.71
CA GLU A 140 24.33 -1.30 7.05
C GLU A 140 23.20 -0.87 7.98
N TRP A 141 22.76 -1.76 8.86
CA TRP A 141 21.78 -1.42 9.89
C TRP A 141 22.41 -0.47 10.91
N LEU A 142 21.71 0.62 11.21
CA LEU A 142 22.16 1.62 12.17
C LEU A 142 21.45 1.39 13.52
N PRO A 143 22.09 1.71 14.65
CA PRO A 143 21.39 1.76 15.94
C PRO A 143 20.21 2.72 15.87
N ALA A 144 19.04 2.28 16.37
CA ALA A 144 17.82 3.07 16.40
C ALA A 144 16.98 2.67 17.64
N PRO A 145 16.08 3.55 18.11
CA PRO A 145 15.13 3.20 19.17
C PRO A 145 14.21 2.04 18.76
N ASP A 146 13.65 1.33 19.75
CA ASP A 146 12.70 0.24 19.48
C ASP A 146 11.54 0.72 18.60
N GLY A 147 11.26 0.01 17.51
CA GLY A 147 10.19 0.38 16.56
C GLY A 147 10.59 1.45 15.54
N VAL A 148 11.87 1.84 15.47
CA VAL A 148 12.44 2.58 14.35
C VAL A 148 13.39 1.67 13.58
N LEU A 149 13.18 1.56 12.28
CA LEU A 149 14.11 0.91 11.37
C LEU A 149 15.03 1.98 10.78
N ALA A 150 16.34 1.79 10.89
CA ALA A 150 17.33 2.69 10.31
C ALA A 150 18.42 1.89 9.59
N PHE A 151 18.71 2.23 8.35
CA PHE A 151 19.83 1.64 7.62
C PHE A 151 20.47 2.60 6.62
N ARG A 152 21.74 2.36 6.34
CA ARG A 152 22.53 3.06 5.31
C ARG A 152 22.75 2.17 4.10
N ARG A 153 22.70 2.80 2.92
CA ARG A 153 23.10 2.22 1.63
C ARG A 153 23.82 3.27 0.79
N GLY A 154 25.10 3.07 0.53
CA GLY A 154 25.92 4.08 -0.16
C GLY A 154 25.81 5.44 0.54
N GLY A 155 25.43 6.48 -0.20
CA GLY A 155 25.20 7.84 0.34
C GLY A 155 23.79 8.10 0.89
N PHE A 156 22.95 7.09 1.05
CA PHE A 156 21.55 7.21 1.48
C PHE A 156 21.32 6.59 2.86
N VAL A 157 20.53 7.25 3.71
CA VAL A 157 20.04 6.70 4.97
C VAL A 157 18.52 6.64 4.90
N CYS A 158 17.96 5.47 5.19
CA CYS A 158 16.52 5.26 5.32
C CYS A 158 16.17 5.14 6.80
N THR A 159 15.19 5.89 7.26
CA THR A 159 14.63 5.80 8.60
C THR A 159 13.11 5.69 8.51
N VAL A 160 12.54 4.70 9.20
CA VAL A 160 11.11 4.41 9.18
C VAL A 160 10.64 4.14 10.60
N ASN A 161 9.69 4.95 11.07
CA ASN A 161 9.00 4.71 12.33
C ASN A 161 7.83 3.75 12.10
N THR A 162 7.81 2.62 12.78
CA THR A 162 6.74 1.61 12.68
C THR A 162 5.72 1.73 13.80
N ARG A 163 5.81 2.76 14.64
CA ARG A 163 4.89 3.03 15.75
C ARG A 163 3.97 4.21 15.44
N GLU A 164 2.90 4.30 16.21
CA GLU A 164 2.01 5.46 16.20
C GLU A 164 2.63 6.66 16.93
N GLU A 165 3.49 6.42 17.92
CA GLU A 165 4.16 7.47 18.67
C GLU A 165 5.32 8.09 17.89
N ALA A 166 5.57 9.38 18.10
CA ALA A 166 6.75 10.06 17.56
C ALA A 166 8.04 9.45 18.12
N ALA A 167 9.07 9.39 17.29
CA ALA A 167 10.41 8.93 17.66
C ALA A 167 11.48 9.95 17.23
N GLU A 168 12.55 10.06 18.00
CA GLU A 168 13.73 10.82 17.59
C GLU A 168 14.49 10.06 16.52
N LEU A 169 14.84 10.75 15.43
CA LEU A 169 15.63 10.17 14.35
C LEU A 169 17.13 10.17 14.72
N PRO A 170 17.87 9.11 14.34
CA PRO A 170 19.31 9.01 14.57
C PRO A 170 20.15 9.99 13.72
#